data_AF-M2U5Q2-F1
#
_entry.id   AF-M2U5Q2-F1
#
_cell.length_a   1.000
_cell.length_b   1.000
_cell.length_c   1.000
_cell.angle_alpha   90.00
_cell.angle_beta   90.00
_cell.angle_gamma   90.00
#
_symmetry.space_group_name_H-M   'P 1'
#
loop_
_entity.id
_entity.type
_entity.pdbx_description
1 polymer ?
#
loop_
_entity_poly.entity_id
_entity_poly.type
_entity_poly.pdbx_seq_one_letter_code
_entity_poly.pdbx_strand_id
1 'polypeptide(L)'
;MARMYIRLIKKVMLRGDIVLGGWSFGGILAVQIAHMLAMENKRLRVSGIILVDSIYSSTPKRVLDMDSQGPMMPGVTQDVKEKVLTSLIRATCLCDEWQPPAWNTTDAKFHGKNVPIPPPVVLVRAKSLVPMVNPNEMCLLDKTRSMPYLGWEDAYEDFIIKVLETCGDHYSIFDTPNVSSITSCMCKALELVKVG
;
A
#
# COMPACT_ATOMS: atom_id res chain seq x y z
N MET A 1 10.43 -10.72 0.84
CA MET A 1 10.74 -9.56 1.71
C MET A 1 10.06 -9.59 3.08
N ALA A 2 8.74 -9.81 3.19
CA ALA A 2 8.00 -9.76 4.46
C ALA A 2 8.63 -10.51 5.66
N ARG A 3 9.15 -11.73 5.46
CA ARG A 3 9.85 -12.50 6.51
C ARG A 3 11.02 -11.74 7.16
N MET A 4 11.76 -10.95 6.37
CA MET A 4 12.87 -10.17 6.90
C MET A 4 12.37 -9.02 7.78
N TYR A 5 11.35 -8.29 7.32
CA TYR A 5 10.72 -7.23 8.11
C TYR A 5 10.13 -7.77 9.42
N ILE A 6 9.48 -8.93 9.40
CA ILE A 6 8.99 -9.59 10.62
C ILE A 6 10.12 -9.84 11.62
N ARG A 7 11.30 -10.29 11.17
CA ARG A 7 12.46 -10.49 12.04
C ARG A 7 12.93 -9.17 12.65
N LEU A 8 12.95 -8.08 11.87
CA LEU A 8 13.33 -6.74 12.36
C LEU A 8 12.31 -6.18 13.35
N ILE A 9 11.02 -6.29 13.06
CA ILE A 9 9.94 -5.88 13.96
C ILE A 9 10.06 -6.62 15.30
N LYS A 10 10.27 -7.95 15.27
CA LYS A 10 10.41 -8.77 16.48
C LYS A 10 11.66 -8.46 17.31
N LYS A 11 12.68 -7.80 16.74
CA LYS A 11 13.82 -7.29 17.51
C LYS A 11 13.45 -6.06 18.36
N VAL A 12 12.45 -5.29 17.94
CA VAL A 12 11.95 -4.11 18.65
C VAL A 12 10.81 -4.51 19.61
N MET A 13 9.84 -5.27 19.10
CA MET A 13 8.66 -5.69 19.85
C MET A 13 8.35 -7.16 19.58
N LEU A 14 8.67 -8.01 20.55
CA LEU A 14 8.47 -9.46 20.43
C LEU A 14 7.01 -9.88 20.65
N ARG A 15 6.24 -9.09 21.41
CA ARG A 15 4.88 -9.39 21.88
C ARG A 15 4.06 -8.11 22.03
N GLY A 16 2.75 -8.21 21.94
CA GLY A 16 1.78 -7.13 22.05
C GLY A 16 1.10 -6.79 20.72
N ASP A 17 0.46 -5.64 20.66
CA ASP A 17 -0.29 -5.17 19.50
C ASP A 17 0.49 -4.08 18.74
N ILE A 18 0.60 -4.24 17.43
CA ILE A 18 1.25 -3.27 16.54
C ILE A 18 0.29 -2.81 15.46
N VAL A 19 0.45 -1.56 15.03
CA VAL A 19 -0.13 -1.07 13.78
C VAL A 19 0.95 -1.17 12.70
N LEU A 20 0.59 -1.72 11.56
CA LEU A 20 1.44 -1.70 10.37
C LEU A 20 0.96 -0.62 9.42
N GLY A 21 1.88 -0.09 8.62
CA GLY A 21 1.51 0.78 7.53
C GLY A 21 2.61 0.84 6.50
N GLY A 22 2.26 1.34 5.33
CA GLY A 22 3.23 1.51 4.27
C GLY A 22 2.68 2.33 3.12
N TRP A 23 3.58 3.07 2.49
CA TRP A 23 3.30 3.83 1.29
C TRP A 23 3.62 3.00 0.04
N SER A 24 2.78 3.09 -0.98
CA SER A 24 3.02 2.44 -2.28
C SER A 24 3.22 0.93 -2.08
N PHE A 25 4.30 0.36 -2.62
CA PHE A 25 4.71 -1.04 -2.40
C PHE A 25 4.82 -1.44 -0.92
N GLY A 26 5.15 -0.51 -0.03
CA GLY A 26 5.20 -0.74 1.41
C GLY A 26 3.85 -1.17 1.98
N GLY A 27 2.72 -0.73 1.42
CA GLY A 27 1.38 -1.17 1.82
C GLY A 27 1.12 -2.64 1.49
N ILE A 28 1.54 -3.09 0.30
CA ILE A 28 1.50 -4.52 -0.08
C ILE A 28 2.31 -5.36 0.91
N LEU A 29 3.50 -4.88 1.27
CA LEU A 29 4.32 -5.53 2.30
C LEU A 29 3.64 -5.54 3.67
N ALA A 30 2.98 -4.46 4.08
CA ALA A 30 2.26 -4.40 5.35
C ALA A 30 1.13 -5.44 5.41
N VAL A 31 0.34 -5.59 4.34
CA VAL A 31 -0.70 -6.62 4.23
C VAL A 31 -0.09 -8.02 4.31
N GLN A 32 0.99 -8.27 3.58
CA GLN A 32 1.67 -9.56 3.61
C GLN A 32 2.25 -9.89 4.98
N ILE A 33 2.85 -8.91 5.67
CA ILE A 33 3.40 -9.07 7.02
C ILE A 33 2.27 -9.38 8.01
N ALA A 34 1.15 -8.66 7.92
CA ALA A 34 0.00 -8.89 8.80
C ALA A 34 -0.54 -10.31 8.67
N HIS A 35 -0.71 -10.80 7.44
CA HIS A 35 -1.15 -12.17 7.20
C HIS A 35 -0.20 -13.20 7.80
N MET A 36 1.10 -13.04 7.58
CA MET A 36 2.10 -13.96 8.11
C MET A 36 2.11 -13.97 9.64
N LEU A 37 1.95 -12.82 10.29
CA LEU A 37 1.86 -12.75 11.75
C LEU A 37 0.58 -13.39 12.29
N ALA A 38 -0.55 -13.19 11.62
CA ALA A 38 -1.82 -13.82 11.99
C ALA A 38 -1.76 -15.36 11.89
N MET A 39 -1.09 -15.88 10.87
CA MET A 39 -0.88 -17.33 10.68
C MET A 39 0.09 -17.96 11.71
N GLU A 40 0.98 -17.18 12.32
CA GLU A 40 2.01 -17.72 13.22
C GLU A 40 1.46 -18.11 14.62
N ASN A 41 0.18 -17.86 14.94
CA ASN A 41 -0.45 -18.09 16.25
C ASN A 41 0.43 -17.66 17.44
N LYS A 42 0.97 -16.43 17.36
CA LYS A 42 1.98 -15.90 18.28
C LYS A 42 1.49 -14.65 19.00
N ARG A 43 2.26 -14.26 20.03
CA ARG A 43 1.97 -13.15 20.95
C ARG A 43 2.13 -11.75 20.34
N LEU A 44 2.47 -11.62 19.06
CA LEU A 44 2.57 -10.33 18.35
C LEU A 44 1.42 -10.25 17.35
N ARG A 45 0.50 -9.33 17.55
CA ARG A 45 -0.70 -9.18 16.71
C ARG A 45 -0.69 -7.84 16.00
N VAL A 46 -1.24 -7.83 14.79
CA VAL A 46 -1.47 -6.60 14.05
C VAL A 46 -2.88 -6.12 14.37
N SER A 47 -3.01 -4.99 15.06
CA SER A 47 -4.31 -4.40 15.42
C SER A 47 -4.87 -3.52 14.31
N GLY A 48 -4.05 -3.12 13.33
CA GLY A 48 -4.46 -2.23 12.26
C GLY A 48 -3.47 -2.17 11.10
N ILE A 49 -3.97 -1.83 9.91
CA ILE A 49 -3.16 -1.54 8.73
C ILE A 49 -3.51 -0.15 8.19
N ILE A 50 -2.50 0.66 7.90
CA ILE A 50 -2.65 1.95 7.21
C ILE A 50 -1.97 1.86 5.85
N LEU A 51 -2.78 1.87 4.79
CA LEU A 51 -2.30 1.92 3.41
C LEU A 51 -2.17 3.39 3.00
N VAL A 52 -0.99 3.81 2.56
CA VAL A 52 -0.78 5.19 2.09
C VAL A 52 -0.55 5.15 0.59
N ASP A 53 -1.52 5.63 -0.17
CA ASP A 53 -1.53 5.63 -1.64
C ASP A 53 -1.04 4.31 -2.27
N SER A 54 -1.39 3.19 -1.63
CA SER A 54 -1.03 1.85 -2.06
C SER A 54 -2.13 1.31 -2.95
N ILE A 55 -1.84 1.13 -4.22
CA ILE A 55 -2.78 0.57 -5.18
C ILE A 55 -2.70 -0.96 -5.21
N TYR A 56 -3.81 -1.60 -5.57
CA TYR A 56 -3.83 -2.98 -6.02
C TYR A 56 -4.20 -3.03 -7.50
N SER A 57 -3.66 -4.01 -8.22
CA SER A 57 -3.98 -4.25 -9.63
C SER A 57 -4.10 -5.75 -9.84
N SER A 58 -5.29 -6.20 -10.24
CA SER A 58 -5.57 -7.60 -10.61
C SER A 58 -4.91 -7.99 -11.93
N THR A 59 -4.67 -7.01 -12.80
CA THR A 59 -3.93 -7.19 -14.06
C THR A 59 -2.43 -6.96 -13.86
N PRO A 60 -1.55 -7.90 -14.29
CA PRO A 60 -0.11 -7.68 -14.31
C PRO A 60 0.24 -6.46 -15.15
N LYS A 61 1.13 -5.61 -14.64
CA LYS A 61 1.68 -4.49 -15.39
C LYS A 61 2.71 -5.04 -16.38
N ARG A 62 2.50 -4.85 -17.69
CA ARG A 62 3.56 -5.19 -18.64
C ARG A 62 4.71 -4.22 -18.41
N VAL A 63 5.93 -4.74 -18.19
CA VAL A 63 7.14 -3.91 -18.05
C VAL A 63 7.34 -2.99 -19.27
N LEU A 64 6.83 -3.41 -20.43
CA LEU A 64 6.82 -2.63 -21.68
C LEU A 64 5.88 -1.40 -21.65
N ASP A 65 4.94 -1.33 -20.70
CA ASP A 65 4.04 -0.18 -20.51
C ASP A 65 4.67 0.90 -19.59
N MET A 66 5.90 0.70 -19.10
CA MET A 66 6.64 1.74 -18.39
C MET A 66 7.16 2.73 -19.44
N ASP A 67 6.38 3.80 -19.65
CA ASP A 67 6.66 4.83 -20.66
C ASP A 67 8.10 5.34 -20.62
N SER A 68 8.64 5.57 -21.82
CA SER A 68 10.00 6.07 -22.04
C SER A 68 10.28 7.45 -21.41
N GLN A 69 9.25 8.22 -21.06
CA GLN A 69 9.37 9.58 -20.51
C GLN A 69 9.07 9.67 -19.00
N GLY A 70 8.33 8.72 -18.42
CA GLY A 70 8.09 8.59 -16.97
C GLY A 70 7.41 9.79 -16.27
N PRO A 71 7.28 9.75 -14.93
CA PRO A 71 6.71 10.86 -14.16
C PRO A 71 7.64 12.08 -14.15
N MET A 72 7.07 13.28 -14.07
CA MET A 72 7.86 14.50 -13.90
C MET A 72 8.56 14.50 -12.53
N MET A 73 9.90 14.52 -12.53
CA MET A 73 10.73 14.60 -11.33
C MET A 73 11.62 15.85 -11.35
N PRO A 74 11.05 17.05 -11.09
CA PRO A 74 11.80 18.29 -11.07
C PRO A 74 12.84 18.29 -9.93
N GLY A 75 14.04 18.82 -10.19
CA GLY A 75 15.10 18.91 -9.17
C GLY A 75 15.86 17.61 -8.87
N VAL A 76 15.56 16.51 -9.55
CA VAL A 76 16.24 15.21 -9.38
C VAL A 76 17.32 15.01 -10.45
N THR A 77 18.52 14.56 -10.04
CA THR A 77 19.62 14.25 -10.97
C THR A 77 19.32 13.00 -11.79
N GLN A 78 19.94 12.87 -12.97
CA GLN A 78 19.69 11.74 -13.87
C GLN A 78 20.01 10.37 -13.22
N ASP A 79 21.14 10.25 -12.50
CA ASP A 79 21.51 9.03 -11.77
C ASP A 79 20.47 8.63 -10.70
N VAL A 80 19.91 9.61 -9.98
CA VAL A 80 18.85 9.34 -9.00
C VAL A 80 17.56 8.92 -9.71
N LYS A 81 17.21 9.56 -10.84
CA LYS A 81 16.06 9.16 -11.65
C LYS A 81 16.16 7.70 -12.11
N GLU A 82 17.33 7.28 -12.58
CA GLU A 82 17.58 5.89 -13.02
C GLU A 82 17.44 4.88 -11.87
N LYS A 83 17.97 5.22 -10.68
CA LYS A 83 17.83 4.38 -9.47
C LYS A 83 16.39 4.30 -8.98
N VAL A 84 15.65 5.40 -9.03
CA VAL A 84 14.21 5.44 -8.72
C VAL A 84 13.45 4.56 -9.71
N LEU A 85 13.69 4.73 -11.01
CA LEU A 85 13.03 3.94 -12.05
C LEU A 85 13.34 2.44 -11.90
N THR A 86 14.61 2.08 -11.67
CA THR A 86 15.01 0.69 -11.40
C THR A 86 14.28 0.12 -10.18
N SER A 87 14.16 0.91 -9.12
CA SER A 87 13.46 0.48 -7.90
C SER A 87 11.96 0.31 -8.13
N LEU A 88 11.34 1.20 -8.91
CA LEU A 88 9.92 1.12 -9.31
C LEU A 88 9.66 -0.11 -10.18
N ILE A 89 10.54 -0.43 -11.13
CA ILE A 89 10.44 -1.64 -11.95
C ILE A 89 10.48 -2.88 -11.06
N ARG A 90 11.45 -2.98 -10.14
CA ARG A 90 11.55 -4.11 -9.21
C ARG A 90 10.31 -4.25 -8.33
N ALA A 91 9.82 -3.14 -7.78
CA ALA A 91 8.61 -3.14 -6.97
C ALA A 91 7.39 -3.59 -7.80
N THR A 92 7.29 -3.15 -9.05
CA THR A 92 6.23 -3.53 -9.97
C THR A 92 6.25 -5.03 -10.26
N CYS A 93 7.40 -5.59 -10.62
CA CYS A 93 7.53 -7.04 -10.84
C CYS A 93 7.12 -7.85 -9.60
N LEU A 94 7.50 -7.38 -8.40
CA LEU A 94 7.10 -8.02 -7.16
C LEU A 94 5.59 -7.92 -6.89
N CYS A 95 4.95 -6.80 -7.27
CA CYS A 95 3.50 -6.68 -7.20
C CYS A 95 2.79 -7.61 -8.19
N ASP A 96 3.31 -7.74 -9.42
CA ASP A 96 2.70 -8.57 -10.47
C ASP A 96 2.74 -10.06 -10.12
N GLU A 97 3.81 -10.51 -9.45
CA GLU A 97 3.91 -11.88 -8.95
C GLU A 97 3.22 -12.09 -7.60
N TRP A 98 2.83 -11.01 -6.91
CA TRP A 98 2.24 -11.10 -5.59
C TRP A 98 0.79 -11.60 -5.68
N GLN A 99 0.52 -12.70 -4.97
CA GLN A 99 -0.82 -13.20 -4.77
C GLN A 99 -1.36 -12.67 -3.44
N PRO A 100 -2.49 -11.95 -3.44
CA PRO A 100 -3.12 -11.50 -2.21
C PRO A 100 -3.35 -12.69 -1.26
N PRO A 101 -2.91 -12.62 0.01
CA PRO A 101 -3.14 -13.70 0.95
C PRO A 101 -4.64 -13.90 1.24
N ALA A 102 -5.02 -15.12 1.59
CA ALA A 102 -6.41 -15.42 1.96
C ALA A 102 -6.76 -14.83 3.33
N TRP A 103 -7.88 -14.11 3.39
CA TRP A 103 -8.47 -13.58 4.61
C TRP A 103 -9.90 -14.08 4.73
N ASN A 104 -10.38 -14.29 5.96
CA ASN A 104 -11.76 -14.65 6.23
C ASN A 104 -12.61 -13.38 6.22
N THR A 105 -12.92 -12.90 5.01
CA THR A 105 -13.92 -11.85 4.75
C THR A 105 -15.26 -12.50 4.41
N THR A 106 -16.33 -11.72 4.40
CA THR A 106 -17.73 -12.16 4.21
C THR A 106 -17.96 -12.98 2.93
N ASP A 107 -17.21 -12.72 1.86
CA ASP A 107 -17.38 -13.37 0.55
C ASP A 107 -16.07 -13.87 -0.11
N ALA A 108 -14.93 -13.86 0.61
CA ALA A 108 -13.75 -14.55 0.10
C ALA A 108 -14.09 -16.04 -0.09
N LYS A 109 -13.77 -16.61 -1.26
CA LYS A 109 -14.03 -18.01 -1.67
C LYS A 109 -13.46 -19.10 -0.74
N PHE A 110 -12.93 -18.73 0.42
CA PHE A 110 -12.24 -19.57 1.38
C PHE A 110 -12.72 -19.28 2.82
N HIS A 111 -13.91 -19.75 3.18
CA HIS A 111 -14.27 -19.92 4.60
C HIS A 111 -13.64 -21.22 5.14
N GLY A 112 -12.36 -21.15 5.51
CA GLY A 112 -11.65 -22.25 6.16
C GLY A 112 -11.47 -22.00 7.66
N LYS A 113 -11.58 -23.05 8.50
CA LYS A 113 -11.37 -22.98 9.96
C LYS A 113 -10.01 -22.40 10.40
N ASN A 114 -9.05 -22.26 9.49
CA ASN A 114 -7.69 -21.77 9.73
C ASN A 114 -7.34 -20.49 8.95
N VAL A 115 -8.32 -19.83 8.31
CA VAL A 115 -8.08 -18.57 7.60
C VAL A 115 -8.22 -17.42 8.59
N PRO A 116 -7.21 -16.54 8.73
CA PRO A 116 -7.27 -15.46 9.71
C PRO A 116 -8.27 -14.38 9.28
N ILE A 117 -8.78 -13.63 10.26
CA ILE A 117 -9.59 -12.42 10.02
C ILE A 117 -8.62 -11.26 9.73
N PRO A 118 -8.87 -10.41 8.72
CA PRO A 118 -8.00 -9.28 8.45
C PRO A 118 -8.14 -8.25 9.58
N PRO A 119 -7.03 -7.60 10.01
CA PRO A 119 -7.14 -6.44 10.89
C PRO A 119 -7.85 -5.28 10.17
N PRO A 120 -8.43 -4.31 10.91
CA PRO A 120 -8.99 -3.09 10.33
C PRO A 120 -7.99 -2.37 9.40
N VAL A 121 -8.41 -2.06 8.17
CA VAL A 121 -7.57 -1.38 7.18
C VAL A 121 -8.13 -0.01 6.84
N VAL A 122 -7.30 1.03 7.00
CA VAL A 122 -7.61 2.38 6.53
C VAL A 122 -6.74 2.71 5.33
N LEU A 123 -7.36 3.21 4.27
CA LEU A 123 -6.67 3.73 3.10
C LEU A 123 -6.58 5.25 3.16
N VAL A 124 -5.36 5.78 3.12
CA VAL A 124 -5.10 7.20 2.90
C VAL A 124 -4.69 7.38 1.44
N ARG A 125 -5.50 8.04 0.62
CA ARG A 125 -5.26 8.19 -0.83
C ARG A 125 -4.98 9.64 -1.21
N ALA A 126 -4.07 9.82 -2.16
CA ALA A 126 -3.80 11.09 -2.81
C ALA A 126 -4.98 11.50 -3.71
N LYS A 127 -5.27 12.80 -3.75
CA LYS A 127 -6.34 13.39 -4.56
C LYS A 127 -5.96 13.61 -6.01
N SER A 128 -4.70 13.99 -6.25
CA SER A 128 -4.23 14.39 -7.57
C SER A 128 -3.63 13.21 -8.34
N LEU A 129 -3.72 13.29 -9.67
CA LEU A 129 -2.97 12.43 -10.58
C LEU A 129 -1.51 12.86 -10.61
N VAL A 130 -0.62 11.91 -10.83
CA VAL A 130 0.80 12.17 -11.06
C VAL A 130 0.96 12.89 -12.41
N PRO A 131 1.63 14.06 -12.44
CA PRO A 131 1.91 14.75 -13.69
C PRO A 131 2.91 13.96 -14.55
N MET A 132 2.51 13.71 -15.79
CA MET A 132 3.32 13.04 -16.82
C MET A 132 4.02 14.07 -17.71
N VAL A 133 5.18 13.71 -18.26
CA VAL A 133 5.89 14.56 -19.22
C VAL A 133 5.05 14.77 -20.49
N ASN A 134 4.37 13.72 -20.96
CA ASN A 134 3.37 13.78 -22.00
C ASN A 134 1.97 13.93 -21.36
N PRO A 135 1.24 15.03 -21.57
CA PRO A 135 -0.08 15.24 -20.98
C PRO A 135 -1.17 14.25 -21.43
N ASN A 136 -0.93 13.51 -22.52
CA ASN A 136 -1.85 12.49 -23.01
C ASN A 136 -1.62 11.10 -22.38
N GLU A 137 -0.55 10.95 -21.59
CA GLU A 137 -0.23 9.73 -20.87
C GLU A 137 -0.72 9.79 -19.41
N MET A 138 -0.92 8.62 -18.80
CA MET A 138 -1.32 8.49 -17.41
C MET A 138 -0.32 7.61 -16.68
N CYS A 139 0.06 8.02 -15.46
CA CYS A 139 0.92 7.20 -14.62
C CYS A 139 0.29 5.83 -14.36
N LEU A 140 1.09 4.76 -14.41
CA LEU A 140 0.61 3.40 -14.10
C LEU A 140 0.04 3.25 -12.68
N LEU A 141 0.38 4.17 -11.77
CA LEU A 141 -0.13 4.21 -10.41
C LEU A 141 -1.53 4.84 -10.34
N ASP A 142 -1.95 5.56 -11.38
CA ASP A 142 -3.23 6.23 -11.44
C ASP A 142 -4.29 5.48 -12.25
N LYS A 143 -3.96 4.33 -12.84
CA LYS A 143 -4.91 3.47 -13.55
C LYS A 143 -6.13 3.09 -12.69
N THR A 144 -5.95 2.95 -11.38
CA THR A 144 -7.02 2.67 -10.42
C THR A 144 -7.47 3.91 -9.63
N ARG A 145 -7.01 5.12 -10.00
CA ARG A 145 -7.33 6.35 -9.26
C ARG A 145 -8.83 6.67 -9.26
N SER A 146 -9.57 6.28 -10.29
CA SER A 146 -11.03 6.46 -10.32
C SER A 146 -11.77 5.51 -9.37
N MET A 147 -11.13 4.41 -8.95
CA MET A 147 -11.72 3.39 -8.09
C MET A 147 -11.68 3.84 -6.62
N PRO A 148 -12.77 3.72 -5.84
CA PRO A 148 -12.83 4.19 -4.45
C PRO A 148 -11.72 3.65 -3.56
N TYR A 149 -11.38 2.38 -3.72
CA TYR A 149 -10.37 1.69 -2.93
C TYR A 149 -9.07 1.44 -3.70
N LEU A 150 -8.79 2.20 -4.76
CA LEU A 150 -7.56 2.10 -5.55
C LEU A 150 -7.26 0.67 -6.08
N GLY A 151 -8.31 -0.08 -6.39
CA GLY A 151 -8.22 -1.43 -6.94
C GLY A 151 -8.39 -2.53 -5.89
N TRP A 152 -8.27 -2.24 -4.59
CA TRP A 152 -8.37 -3.26 -3.55
C TRP A 152 -9.73 -3.98 -3.49
N GLU A 153 -10.78 -3.39 -4.04
CA GLU A 153 -12.08 -4.05 -4.25
C GLU A 153 -11.98 -5.33 -5.09
N ASP A 154 -11.00 -5.44 -6.00
CA ASP A 154 -10.79 -6.64 -6.81
C ASP A 154 -10.13 -7.78 -6.00
N ALA A 155 -9.39 -7.44 -4.94
CA ALA A 155 -8.70 -8.41 -4.11
C ALA A 155 -9.59 -8.92 -2.97
N TYR A 156 -10.30 -7.99 -2.31
CA TYR A 156 -11.02 -8.27 -1.08
C TYR A 156 -12.28 -7.40 -0.94
N GLU A 157 -13.39 -8.05 -0.65
CA GLU A 157 -14.61 -7.37 -0.22
C GLU A 157 -14.49 -6.91 1.24
N ASP A 158 -15.02 -5.72 1.53
CA ASP A 158 -15.05 -5.08 2.87
C ASP A 158 -13.71 -4.99 3.61
N PHE A 159 -12.59 -5.09 2.89
CA PHE A 159 -11.25 -5.06 3.49
C PHE A 159 -10.88 -3.68 4.01
N ILE A 160 -11.25 -2.62 3.29
CA ILE A 160 -10.99 -1.24 3.68
C ILE A 160 -12.19 -0.69 4.42
N ILE A 161 -12.03 -0.44 5.73
CA ILE A 161 -13.10 0.08 6.58
C ILE A 161 -13.29 1.60 6.43
N LYS A 162 -12.25 2.30 5.96
CA LYS A 162 -12.33 3.75 5.73
C LYS A 162 -11.31 4.22 4.70
N VAL A 163 -11.75 5.16 3.87
CA VAL A 163 -10.88 5.96 2.99
C VAL A 163 -10.77 7.38 3.53
N LEU A 164 -9.55 7.89 3.59
CA LEU A 164 -9.19 9.28 3.89
C LEU A 164 -8.47 9.86 2.69
N GLU A 165 -8.80 11.08 2.30
CA GLU A 165 -8.14 11.74 1.18
C GLU A 165 -7.17 12.81 1.67
N THR A 166 -5.99 12.86 1.05
CA THR A 166 -4.96 13.86 1.36
C THR A 166 -4.51 14.62 0.10
N CYS A 167 -4.01 15.83 0.29
CA CYS A 167 -3.41 16.64 -0.77
C CYS A 167 -2.19 15.95 -1.40
N GLY A 168 -1.87 16.39 -2.62
CA GLY A 168 -0.77 15.84 -3.43
C GLY A 168 -1.20 14.72 -4.36
N ASP A 169 -0.21 14.21 -5.08
CA ASP A 169 -0.23 13.00 -5.90
C ASP A 169 0.61 11.90 -5.23
N HIS A 170 0.77 10.74 -5.88
CA HIS A 170 1.51 9.61 -5.33
C HIS A 170 2.93 9.98 -4.83
N TYR A 171 3.63 10.85 -5.55
CA TYR A 171 5.01 11.23 -5.26
C TYR A 171 5.11 12.48 -4.38
N SER A 172 4.22 13.47 -4.58
CA SER A 172 4.24 14.73 -3.83
C SER A 172 3.53 14.67 -2.47
N ILE A 173 2.89 13.55 -2.11
CA ILE A 173 2.12 13.39 -0.85
C ILE A 173 2.92 13.73 0.42
N PHE A 174 4.25 13.60 0.39
CA PHE A 174 5.15 13.92 1.49
C PHE A 174 5.93 15.23 1.31
N ASP A 175 5.68 15.96 0.23
CA ASP A 175 6.31 17.26 0.01
C ASP A 175 5.83 18.26 1.07
N THR A 176 6.68 19.23 1.39
CA THR A 176 6.42 20.29 2.38
C THR A 176 5.00 20.88 2.34
N PRO A 177 4.39 21.20 1.17
CA PRO A 177 3.03 21.74 1.12
C PRO A 177 1.95 20.75 1.58
N ASN A 178 2.21 19.44 1.48
CA ASN A 178 1.26 18.37 1.73
C ASN A 178 1.46 17.69 3.08
N VAL A 179 2.62 17.86 3.74
CA VAL A 179 2.97 17.20 5.03
C VAL A 179 1.85 17.36 6.07
N SER A 180 1.32 18.56 6.28
CA SER A 180 0.25 18.76 7.27
C SER A 180 -1.01 17.95 6.97
N SER A 181 -1.37 17.83 5.69
CA SER A 181 -2.53 17.04 5.24
C SER A 181 -2.31 15.56 5.48
N ILE A 182 -1.18 15.01 5.05
CA ILE A 182 -0.89 13.57 5.23
C ILE A 182 -0.73 13.24 6.72
N THR A 183 -0.08 14.09 7.52
CA THR A 183 0.03 13.90 8.98
C THR A 183 -1.36 13.86 9.63
N SER A 184 -2.26 14.77 9.29
CA SER A 184 -3.63 14.77 9.83
C SER A 184 -4.38 13.48 9.46
N CYS A 185 -4.26 13.03 8.21
CA CYS A 185 -4.87 11.77 7.77
C CYS A 185 -4.28 10.55 8.49
N MET A 186 -2.95 10.52 8.71
CA MET A 186 -2.28 9.44 9.44
C MET A 186 -2.72 9.38 10.91
N CYS A 187 -2.85 10.53 11.59
CA CYS A 187 -3.37 10.59 12.95
C CYS A 187 -4.80 10.03 13.04
N LYS A 188 -5.67 10.45 12.12
CA LYS A 188 -7.06 9.96 12.05
C LYS A 188 -7.12 8.46 11.71
N ALA A 189 -6.27 7.99 10.79
CA ALA A 189 -6.17 6.57 10.46
C ALA A 189 -5.76 5.74 11.69
N LEU A 190 -4.80 6.24 12.48
CA LEU A 190 -4.37 5.59 13.72
C LEU A 190 -5.51 5.50 14.75
N GLU A 191 -6.35 6.51 14.87
CA GLU A 191 -7.53 6.47 15.75
C GLU A 191 -8.56 5.42 15.29
N LEU A 192 -8.81 5.36 13.97
CA LEU A 192 -9.78 4.44 13.38
C LEU A 192 -9.38 2.96 13.50
N VAL A 193 -8.08 2.66 13.45
CA VAL A 193 -7.59 1.28 13.58
C VAL A 193 -7.33 0.86 15.03
N LYS A 194 -7.36 1.78 15.99
CA LYS A 194 -7.16 1.51 17.43
C LYS A 194 -8.40 0.95 18.14
N VAL A 195 -9.42 0.53 17.40
CA VAL A 195 -10.64 -0.02 18.01
C VAL A 195 -10.37 -1.45 18.50
N GLY A 196 -9.99 -1.55 19.78
CA GLY A 196 -9.75 -2.78 20.54
C GLY A 196 -9.22 -2.47 21.93
#